data_AF-A0A355XUH3-F1
#
_entry.id   AF-A0A355XUH3-F1
#
_cell.length_a   1.000
_cell.length_b   1.000
_cell.length_c   1.000
_cell.angle_alpha   90.00
_cell.angle_beta   90.00
_cell.angle_gamma   90.00
#
_symmetry.space_group_name_H-M   'P 1'
#
loop_
_entity.id
_entity.type
_entity.pdbx_description
1 polymer ?
#
loop_
_entity_poly.entity_id
_entity_poly.type
_entity_poly.pdbx_seq_one_letter_code
_entity_poly.pdbx_strand_id
1 'polypeptide(L)'
;MACHWRLTSAMALPVAALLWIGIRALPASEDNMRASVCLVDGQSKLCVIVKGDTIAVASDSVHGQGVWINQHWWWPSCAGRVLTTQQGNGRTDQGPWLIADSLPRLIAAQTDSLGALLQRKNTERKELQYYLRCHGVQDEGYQRIARYATKQARETDSLTTIYMALKAHQPFKKARLVRVGHYSVAWNDGDGLLQRAQCEPVITPVGQLGKPVILQTCDHTKPWAAYAVRNTPLKFTLSQKIFTVKMSTGDTLHHTLMVSGNLSADRHHDFPRLFAPDGAPVFTNHGKFIGVVSKDQVSK
;
A
#
# COMPACT_ATOMS: atom_id res chain seq x y z
N MET A 1 -26.02 -6.01 57.05
CA MET A 1 -25.38 -6.91 56.06
C MET A 1 -25.40 -6.42 54.60
N ALA A 2 -26.10 -5.33 54.23
CA ALA A 2 -26.15 -4.84 52.84
C ALA A 2 -24.96 -3.94 52.41
N CYS A 3 -24.10 -3.50 53.34
CA CYS A 3 -23.00 -2.56 53.05
C CYS A 3 -21.77 -3.26 52.44
N HIS A 4 -21.46 -4.49 52.89
CA HIS A 4 -20.33 -5.26 52.35
C HIS A 4 -20.50 -5.67 50.88
N TRP A 5 -21.73 -5.95 50.44
CA TRP A 5 -22.02 -6.36 49.05
C TRP A 5 -21.78 -5.25 48.03
N ARG A 6 -22.05 -3.98 48.40
CA ARG A 6 -21.81 -2.82 47.53
C ARG A 6 -20.32 -2.45 47.44
N LEU A 7 -19.55 -2.68 48.51
CA LEU A 7 -18.10 -2.46 48.51
C LEU A 7 -17.34 -3.55 47.72
N THR A 8 -17.76 -4.81 47.79
CA THR A 8 -17.14 -5.91 47.01
C THR A 8 -17.43 -5.80 45.52
N SER A 9 -18.61 -5.32 45.12
CA SER A 9 -18.95 -5.09 43.70
C SER A 9 -18.29 -3.84 43.12
N ALA A 10 -18.09 -2.79 43.92
CA ALA A 10 -17.35 -1.59 43.50
C ALA A 10 -15.85 -1.85 43.25
N MET A 11 -15.23 -2.79 43.96
CA MET A 11 -13.83 -3.20 43.72
C MET A 11 -13.68 -4.28 42.62
N ALA A 12 -14.73 -5.02 42.29
CA ALA A 12 -14.66 -6.05 41.26
C ALA A 12 -14.42 -5.48 39.85
N LEU A 13 -15.05 -4.35 39.51
CA LEU A 13 -14.87 -3.68 38.20
C LEU A 13 -13.43 -3.18 37.95
N PRO A 14 -12.77 -2.45 38.87
CA PRO A 14 -11.39 -2.02 38.65
C PRO A 14 -10.41 -3.20 38.63
N VAL A 15 -10.63 -4.25 39.44
CA VAL A 15 -9.81 -5.46 39.40
C VAL A 15 -9.97 -6.20 38.07
N ALA A 16 -11.20 -6.36 37.58
CA ALA A 16 -11.46 -6.95 36.27
C ALA A 16 -10.87 -6.10 35.13
N ALA A 17 -10.94 -4.77 35.22
CA ALA A 17 -10.31 -3.87 34.26
C ALA A 17 -8.78 -3.96 34.30
N LEU A 18 -8.15 -4.05 35.47
CA LEU A 18 -6.71 -4.24 35.62
C LEU A 18 -6.25 -5.61 35.11
N LEU A 19 -7.01 -6.67 35.39
CA LEU A 19 -6.78 -8.01 34.83
C LEU A 19 -6.92 -8.00 33.30
N TRP A 20 -7.97 -7.35 32.78
CA TRP A 20 -8.17 -7.17 31.35
C TRP A 20 -7.00 -6.43 30.71
N ILE A 21 -6.57 -5.30 31.27
CA ILE A 21 -5.42 -4.55 30.79
C ILE A 21 -4.14 -5.40 30.89
N GLY A 22 -3.95 -6.16 31.96
CA GLY A 22 -2.82 -7.07 32.16
C GLY A 22 -2.76 -8.16 31.09
N ILE A 23 -3.88 -8.85 30.82
CA ILE A 23 -4.00 -9.83 29.73
C ILE A 23 -3.76 -9.17 28.37
N ARG A 24 -4.23 -7.92 28.20
CA ARG A 24 -4.02 -7.14 26.98
C ARG A 24 -2.61 -6.52 26.88
N ALA A 25 -1.79 -6.60 27.92
CA ALA A 25 -0.37 -6.26 27.89
C ALA A 25 0.51 -7.47 27.55
N LEU A 26 -0.03 -8.70 27.56
CA LEU A 26 0.70 -9.90 27.18
C LEU A 26 1.16 -9.84 25.72
N PRO A 27 2.37 -10.35 25.44
CA PRO A 27 2.92 -10.38 24.09
C PRO A 27 2.17 -11.30 23.14
N ALA A 28 2.33 -11.10 21.84
CA ALA A 28 1.84 -12.04 20.84
C ALA A 28 2.65 -13.35 20.91
N SER A 29 1.98 -14.49 20.79
CA SER A 29 2.63 -15.77 20.49
C SER A 29 3.11 -15.80 19.04
N GLU A 30 3.93 -16.78 18.69
CA GLU A 30 4.37 -16.99 17.31
C GLU A 30 3.17 -17.16 16.34
N ASP A 31 2.18 -17.97 16.72
CA ASP A 31 0.96 -18.14 15.91
C ASP A 31 0.20 -16.84 15.72
N ASN A 32 0.11 -16.00 16.76
CA ASN A 32 -0.52 -14.68 16.66
C ASN A 32 0.28 -13.74 15.74
N MET A 33 1.62 -13.81 15.76
CA MET A 33 2.45 -13.03 14.82
C MET A 33 2.21 -13.49 13.38
N ARG A 34 2.16 -14.82 13.16
CA ARG A 34 1.89 -15.42 11.84
C ARG A 34 0.49 -15.11 11.33
N ALA A 35 -0.52 -15.13 12.18
CA ALA A 35 -1.89 -14.80 11.82
C ALA A 35 -2.13 -13.29 11.63
N SER A 36 -1.15 -12.44 11.93
CA SER A 36 -1.31 -10.99 11.82
C SER A 36 -1.00 -10.39 10.46
N VAL A 37 -0.23 -11.11 9.64
CA VAL A 37 0.22 -10.64 8.33
C VAL A 37 -0.86 -10.88 7.28
N CYS A 38 -0.93 -9.97 6.31
CA CYS A 38 -1.74 -10.11 5.10
C CYS A 38 -0.95 -9.59 3.89
N LEU A 39 -1.33 -10.03 2.70
CA LEU A 39 -0.88 -9.45 1.44
C LEU A 39 -1.70 -8.21 1.12
N VAL A 40 -1.05 -7.23 0.51
CA VAL A 40 -1.69 -6.00 0.01
C VAL A 40 -1.41 -5.92 -1.48
N ASP A 41 -2.45 -6.09 -2.28
CA ASP A 41 -2.40 -6.02 -3.74
C ASP A 41 -3.30 -4.88 -4.23
N GLY A 42 -2.86 -4.14 -5.25
CA GLY A 42 -3.73 -3.13 -5.84
C GLY A 42 -3.06 -2.19 -6.82
N GLN A 43 -3.63 -1.00 -6.95
CA GLN A 43 -3.15 0.05 -7.84
C GLN A 43 -3.05 1.39 -7.10
N SER A 44 -1.93 2.07 -7.29
CA SER A 44 -1.69 3.43 -6.82
C SER A 44 -1.66 4.38 -8.01
N LYS A 45 -2.68 5.22 -8.15
CA LYS A 45 -2.80 6.17 -9.26
C LYS A 45 -2.30 7.53 -8.84
N LEU A 46 -1.38 8.11 -9.60
CA LEU A 46 -0.99 9.50 -9.46
C LEU A 46 -2.04 10.37 -10.16
N CYS A 47 -2.67 11.27 -9.42
CA CYS A 47 -3.77 12.08 -9.90
C CYS A 47 -3.48 13.58 -9.72
N VAL A 48 -3.85 14.35 -10.73
CA VAL A 48 -3.92 15.81 -10.66
C VAL A 48 -5.36 16.19 -10.36
N ILE A 49 -5.58 16.91 -9.27
CA ILE A 49 -6.87 17.48 -8.90
C ILE A 49 -6.91 18.94 -9.36
N VAL A 50 -7.87 19.28 -10.21
CA VAL A 50 -8.08 20.63 -10.75
C VAL A 50 -9.56 20.96 -10.72
N LYS A 51 -9.95 22.05 -10.04
CA LYS A 51 -11.34 22.54 -10.00
C LYS A 51 -12.41 21.50 -9.59
N GLY A 52 -12.03 20.45 -8.86
CA GLY A 52 -12.93 19.37 -8.43
C GLY A 52 -12.83 18.10 -9.29
N ASP A 53 -12.22 18.19 -10.48
CA ASP A 53 -11.97 17.04 -11.34
C ASP A 53 -10.64 16.36 -10.99
N THR A 54 -10.62 15.03 -11.12
CA THR A 54 -9.46 14.18 -10.81
C THR A 54 -8.98 13.48 -12.08
N ILE A 55 -7.78 13.82 -12.53
CA ILE A 55 -7.18 13.26 -13.75
C ILE A 55 -6.05 12.32 -13.33
N ALA A 56 -6.20 11.02 -13.61
CA ALA A 56 -5.14 10.04 -13.42
C ALA A 56 -4.07 10.21 -14.52
N VAL A 57 -2.83 10.48 -14.11
CA VAL A 57 -1.70 10.71 -15.02
C VAL A 57 -0.70 9.54 -15.04
N ALA A 58 -0.65 8.75 -13.98
CA ALA A 58 0.12 7.52 -13.92
C ALA A 58 -0.57 6.50 -13.02
N SER A 59 -0.29 5.21 -13.22
CA SER A 59 -0.82 4.13 -12.41
C SER A 59 0.27 3.10 -12.18
N ASP A 60 0.55 2.80 -10.92
CA ASP A 60 1.54 1.82 -10.50
C ASP A 60 0.81 0.62 -9.86
N SER A 61 1.24 -0.60 -10.17
CA SER A 61 0.77 -1.79 -9.45
C SER A 61 1.51 -1.89 -8.13
N VAL A 62 0.77 -2.22 -7.07
CA VAL A 62 1.27 -2.34 -5.70
C VAL A 62 1.16 -3.79 -5.26
N HIS A 63 2.27 -4.33 -4.77
CA HIS A 63 2.36 -5.68 -4.21
C HIS A 63 3.24 -5.61 -2.97
N GLY A 64 2.63 -5.81 -1.82
CA GLY A 64 3.28 -5.67 -0.54
C GLY A 64 2.62 -6.50 0.54
N GLN A 65 2.99 -6.21 1.78
CA GLN A 65 2.37 -6.81 2.94
C GLN A 65 1.70 -5.76 3.80
N GLY A 66 0.85 -6.21 4.70
CA GLY A 66 0.28 -5.41 5.75
C GLY A 66 0.11 -6.22 7.01
N VAL A 67 -0.29 -5.53 8.06
CA VAL A 67 -0.57 -6.13 9.36
C VAL A 67 -1.91 -5.64 9.89
N TRP A 68 -2.74 -6.55 10.36
CA TRP A 68 -4.00 -6.18 11.01
C TRP A 68 -3.70 -5.45 12.31
N ILE A 69 -4.26 -4.25 12.50
CA ILE A 69 -4.00 -3.43 13.69
C ILE A 69 -5.29 -3.11 14.43
N ASN A 70 -5.23 -3.07 15.75
CA ASN A 70 -6.29 -2.47 16.55
C ASN A 70 -6.20 -0.94 16.51
N GLN A 71 -7.34 -0.26 16.48
CA GLN A 71 -7.41 1.20 16.64
C GLN A 71 -6.88 1.63 18.01
N HIS A 72 -7.26 0.91 19.08
CA HIS A 72 -6.81 1.17 20.43
C HIS A 72 -5.94 0.02 20.95
N TRP A 73 -4.87 0.34 21.68
CA TRP A 73 -3.98 -0.68 22.22
C TRP A 73 -4.66 -1.56 23.30
N TRP A 74 -5.59 -0.99 24.06
CA TRP A 74 -6.27 -1.62 25.19
C TRP A 74 -7.56 -2.36 24.79
N TRP A 75 -8.14 -2.08 23.61
CA TRP A 75 -9.42 -2.65 23.17
C TRP A 75 -9.32 -3.33 21.80
N PRO A 76 -9.88 -4.54 21.60
CA PRO A 76 -9.85 -5.24 20.31
C PRO A 76 -10.74 -4.54 19.27
N SER A 77 -10.22 -3.47 18.67
CA SER A 77 -10.90 -2.54 17.76
C SER A 77 -10.24 -2.53 16.38
N CYS A 78 -9.98 -3.71 15.82
CA CYS A 78 -9.40 -3.76 14.48
C CYS A 78 -10.39 -3.25 13.43
N ALA A 79 -11.63 -3.72 13.45
CA ALA A 79 -12.69 -3.29 12.53
C ALA A 79 -12.23 -3.18 11.07
N GLY A 80 -11.44 -4.15 10.58
CA GLY A 80 -10.98 -4.13 9.19
C GLY A 80 -9.72 -3.30 8.90
N ARG A 81 -9.00 -2.84 9.92
CA ARG A 81 -7.82 -1.98 9.75
C ARG A 81 -6.54 -2.77 9.49
N VAL A 82 -5.86 -2.40 8.42
CA VAL A 82 -4.55 -2.96 8.04
C VAL A 82 -3.53 -1.82 7.94
N LEU A 83 -2.42 -1.94 8.67
CA LEU A 83 -1.27 -1.05 8.53
C LEU A 83 -0.34 -1.62 7.46
N THR A 84 0.00 -0.81 6.47
CA THR A 84 0.99 -1.13 5.44
C THR A 84 1.88 0.08 5.21
N THR A 85 2.87 -0.03 4.33
CA THR A 85 3.64 1.13 3.88
C THR A 85 3.13 1.61 2.54
N GLN A 86 3.12 2.92 2.35
CA GLN A 86 2.76 3.48 1.06
C GLN A 86 3.82 3.10 0.02
N GLN A 87 3.42 2.24 -0.91
CA GLN A 87 4.19 1.88 -2.09
C GLN A 87 3.82 2.78 -3.28
N GLY A 88 4.81 3.08 -4.10
CA GLY A 88 4.74 4.02 -5.21
C GLY A 88 6.11 4.18 -5.85
N ASN A 89 6.14 4.80 -7.03
CA ASN A 89 7.38 4.96 -7.77
C ASN A 89 8.18 6.15 -7.21
N GLY A 90 9.32 5.85 -6.57
CA GLY A 90 10.20 6.84 -5.95
C GLY A 90 10.67 7.94 -6.91
N ARG A 91 10.81 7.67 -8.21
CA ARG A 91 11.16 8.72 -9.19
C ARG A 91 10.03 9.71 -9.39
N THR A 92 8.77 9.26 -9.32
CA THR A 92 7.62 10.16 -9.47
C THR A 92 7.22 10.89 -8.20
N ASP A 93 7.54 10.30 -7.04
CA ASP A 93 7.01 10.72 -5.74
C ASP A 93 8.02 11.47 -4.87
N GLN A 94 9.25 11.59 -5.35
CA GLN A 94 10.33 12.36 -4.74
C GLN A 94 10.98 13.33 -5.74
N GLY A 95 10.29 13.57 -6.88
CA GLY A 95 10.79 14.43 -7.94
C GLY A 95 10.80 15.93 -7.58
N PRO A 96 11.60 16.75 -8.28
CA PRO A 96 11.70 18.20 -8.03
C PRO A 96 10.37 18.98 -8.14
N TRP A 97 9.34 18.37 -8.75
CA TRP A 97 8.01 18.96 -8.96
C TRP A 97 7.11 18.99 -7.73
N LEU A 98 7.55 18.40 -6.61
CA LEU A 98 6.88 18.51 -5.31
C LEU A 98 6.98 19.91 -4.67
N ILE A 99 7.79 20.80 -5.25
CA ILE A 99 7.89 22.19 -4.82
C ILE A 99 6.64 22.95 -5.29
N ALA A 100 5.78 23.32 -4.33
CA ALA A 100 4.40 23.76 -4.56
C ALA A 100 4.22 24.95 -5.52
N ASP A 101 5.22 25.83 -5.65
CA ASP A 101 5.11 27.05 -6.46
C ASP A 101 5.38 26.85 -7.97
N SER A 102 5.95 25.71 -8.37
CA SER A 102 6.24 25.40 -9.78
C SER A 102 5.26 24.39 -10.39
N LEU A 103 4.41 23.74 -9.60
CA LEU A 103 3.54 22.64 -10.06
C LEU A 103 2.64 23.01 -11.25
N PRO A 104 1.90 24.14 -11.27
CA PRO A 104 1.08 24.51 -12.43
C PRO A 104 1.91 24.71 -13.71
N ARG A 105 3.12 25.30 -13.58
CA ARG A 105 4.03 25.51 -14.72
C ARG A 105 4.59 24.19 -15.23
N LEU A 106 4.91 23.27 -14.33
CA LEU A 106 5.42 21.94 -14.67
C LEU A 106 4.34 21.08 -15.35
N ILE A 107 3.10 21.09 -14.86
CA ILE A 107 1.99 20.39 -15.51
C ILE A 107 1.75 20.97 -16.91
N ALA A 108 1.80 22.30 -17.06
CA ALA A 108 1.69 22.94 -18.38
C ALA A 108 2.81 22.48 -19.32
N ALA A 109 4.08 22.58 -18.91
CA ALA A 109 5.22 22.13 -19.72
C ALA A 109 5.15 20.63 -20.08
N GLN A 110 4.69 19.79 -19.15
CA GLN A 110 4.50 18.36 -19.40
C GLN A 110 3.34 18.11 -20.37
N THR A 111 2.26 18.89 -20.29
CA THR A 111 1.13 18.83 -21.23
C THR A 111 1.58 19.21 -22.65
N ASP A 112 2.44 20.22 -22.78
CA ASP A 112 3.01 20.64 -24.07
C ASP A 112 3.95 19.58 -24.65
N SER A 113 4.84 19.01 -23.82
CA SER A 113 5.68 17.86 -24.22
C SER A 113 4.86 16.64 -24.63
N LEU A 114 3.75 16.36 -23.93
CA LEU A 114 2.83 15.29 -24.28
C LEU A 114 2.15 15.56 -25.63
N GLY A 115 1.77 16.81 -25.91
CA GLY A 115 1.27 17.23 -27.22
C GLY A 115 2.26 16.96 -28.35
N ALA A 116 3.53 17.34 -28.17
CA ALA A 116 4.59 17.08 -29.14
C ALA A 116 4.88 15.58 -29.32
N LEU A 117 4.83 14.78 -28.24
CA LEU A 117 4.93 13.33 -28.32
C LEU A 117 3.77 12.71 -29.11
N LEU A 118 2.54 13.15 -28.85
CA LEU A 118 1.35 12.68 -29.56
C LEU A 118 1.42 12.97 -31.06
N GLN A 119 1.94 14.13 -31.46
CA GLN A 119 2.16 14.43 -32.88
C GLN A 119 3.09 13.39 -33.53
N ARG A 120 4.24 13.10 -32.89
CA ARG A 120 5.19 12.08 -33.38
C ARG A 120 4.56 10.69 -33.43
N LYS A 121 3.84 10.30 -32.38
CA LYS A 121 3.15 9.01 -32.29
C LYS A 121 2.05 8.85 -33.34
N ASN A 122 1.34 9.93 -33.67
CA ASN A 122 0.36 9.95 -34.76
C ASN A 122 1.01 9.81 -36.13
N THR A 123 2.19 10.41 -36.36
CA THR A 123 2.96 10.17 -37.59
C THR A 123 3.38 8.71 -37.71
N GLU A 124 3.98 8.15 -36.66
CA GLU A 124 4.38 6.74 -36.60
C GLU A 124 3.18 5.80 -36.85
N ARG A 125 2.01 6.10 -36.27
CA ARG A 125 0.78 5.34 -36.50
C ARG A 125 0.38 5.35 -37.98
N LYS A 126 0.45 6.50 -38.66
CA LYS A 126 0.14 6.61 -40.09
C LYS A 126 1.11 5.81 -40.95
N GLU A 127 2.40 5.82 -40.61
CA GLU A 127 3.44 5.05 -41.30
C GLU A 127 3.21 3.54 -41.14
N LEU A 128 2.88 3.07 -39.93
CA LEU A 128 2.55 1.67 -39.67
C LEU A 128 1.28 1.22 -40.41
N GLN A 129 0.25 2.07 -40.45
CA GLN A 129 -0.96 1.79 -41.23
C GLN A 129 -0.67 1.72 -42.73
N TYR A 130 0.19 2.62 -43.24
CA TYR A 130 0.66 2.57 -44.63
C TYR A 130 1.41 1.27 -44.93
N TYR A 131 2.37 0.90 -44.07
CA TYR A 131 3.13 -0.34 -44.21
C TYR A 131 2.21 -1.56 -44.27
N LEU A 132 1.27 -1.69 -43.33
CA LEU A 132 0.35 -2.82 -43.26
C LEU A 132 -0.60 -2.91 -44.47
N ARG A 133 -0.88 -1.79 -45.14
CA ARG A 133 -1.70 -1.73 -46.34
C ARG A 133 -0.93 -2.10 -47.61
N CYS A 134 0.34 -1.71 -47.70
CA CYS A 134 1.18 -1.93 -48.88
C CYS A 134 1.89 -3.28 -48.88
N HIS A 135 2.16 -3.87 -47.71
CA HIS A 135 2.81 -5.16 -47.58
C HIS A 135 1.79 -6.23 -47.13
N GLY A 136 1.35 -7.08 -48.07
CA GLY A 136 0.33 -8.12 -47.82
C GLY A 136 0.87 -9.53 -47.59
N VAL A 137 2.19 -9.71 -47.52
CA VAL A 137 2.82 -11.03 -47.31
C VAL A 137 2.71 -11.39 -45.82
N GLN A 138 1.90 -12.40 -45.51
CA GLN A 138 1.65 -12.85 -44.14
C GLN A 138 2.77 -13.78 -43.65
N ASP A 139 3.96 -13.22 -43.44
CA ASP A 139 5.05 -13.91 -42.76
C ASP A 139 5.12 -13.54 -41.26
N GLU A 140 6.07 -14.13 -40.54
CA GLU A 140 6.30 -13.82 -39.12
C GLU A 140 6.70 -12.34 -38.89
N GLY A 141 7.37 -11.71 -39.87
CA GLY A 141 7.73 -10.30 -39.83
C GLY A 141 6.49 -9.40 -39.85
N TYR A 142 5.57 -9.67 -40.76
CA TYR A 142 4.29 -8.98 -40.85
C TYR A 142 3.48 -9.10 -39.56
N GLN A 143 3.36 -10.31 -39.00
CA GLN A 143 2.63 -10.53 -37.75
C GLN A 143 3.24 -9.75 -36.57
N ARG A 144 4.58 -9.67 -36.49
CA ARG A 144 5.27 -8.85 -35.48
C ARG A 144 4.92 -7.36 -35.63
N ILE A 145 4.95 -6.84 -36.85
CA ILE A 145 4.66 -5.43 -37.14
C ILE A 145 3.18 -5.11 -36.90
N ALA A 146 2.25 -5.99 -37.28
CA ALA A 146 0.82 -5.83 -37.02
C ALA A 146 0.52 -5.79 -35.51
N ARG A 147 1.18 -6.66 -34.72
CA ARG A 147 1.08 -6.65 -33.26
C ARG A 147 1.65 -5.36 -32.66
N TYR A 148 2.80 -4.90 -33.16
CA TYR A 148 3.40 -3.63 -32.76
C TYR A 148 2.46 -2.44 -33.08
N ALA A 149 1.91 -2.37 -34.29
CA ALA A 149 0.97 -1.32 -34.69
C ALA A 149 -0.29 -1.29 -33.82
N THR A 150 -0.83 -2.46 -33.46
CA THR A 150 -1.97 -2.56 -32.55
C THR A 150 -1.63 -2.04 -31.15
N LYS A 151 -0.46 -2.42 -30.61
CA LYS A 151 0.02 -1.93 -29.31
C LYS A 151 0.21 -0.41 -29.33
N GLN A 152 0.91 0.10 -30.33
CA GLN A 152 1.17 1.52 -30.54
C GLN A 152 -0.11 2.34 -30.68
N ALA A 153 -1.14 1.80 -31.36
CA ALA A 153 -2.45 2.43 -31.45
C ALA A 153 -3.07 2.59 -30.05
N ARG A 154 -3.16 1.51 -29.27
CA ARG A 154 -3.71 1.55 -27.90
C ARG A 154 -2.98 2.54 -26.98
N GLU A 155 -1.65 2.56 -27.05
CA GLU A 155 -0.84 3.50 -26.26
C GLU A 155 -1.12 4.95 -26.66
N THR A 156 -1.21 5.23 -27.95
CA THR A 156 -1.47 6.58 -28.46
C THR A 156 -2.89 7.06 -28.14
N ASP A 157 -3.90 6.18 -28.15
CA ASP A 157 -5.28 6.53 -27.73
C ASP A 157 -5.34 6.81 -26.22
N SER A 158 -4.62 6.02 -25.41
CA SER A 158 -4.51 6.24 -23.97
C SER A 158 -3.86 7.58 -23.65
N LEU A 159 -2.75 7.90 -24.33
CA LEU A 159 -2.06 9.20 -24.21
C LEU A 159 -2.96 10.37 -24.68
N THR A 160 -3.73 10.18 -25.75
CA THR A 160 -4.65 11.19 -26.27
C THR A 160 -5.72 11.53 -25.24
N THR A 161 -6.28 10.53 -24.56
CA THR A 161 -7.27 10.71 -23.50
C THR A 161 -6.71 11.56 -22.36
N ILE A 162 -5.50 11.23 -21.88
CA ILE A 162 -4.82 11.99 -20.82
C ILE A 162 -4.51 13.43 -21.27
N TYR A 163 -4.00 13.61 -22.49
CA TYR A 163 -3.70 14.93 -23.04
C TYR A 163 -4.94 15.82 -23.14
N MET A 164 -6.05 15.29 -23.68
CA MET A 164 -7.29 16.05 -23.80
C MET A 164 -7.85 16.43 -22.43
N ALA A 165 -7.80 15.51 -21.46
CA ALA A 165 -8.21 15.79 -20.09
C ALA A 165 -7.36 16.91 -19.47
N LEU A 166 -6.02 16.84 -19.60
CA LEU A 166 -5.14 17.89 -19.08
C LEU A 166 -5.38 19.23 -19.78
N LYS A 167 -5.50 19.24 -21.11
CA LYS A 167 -5.71 20.45 -21.91
C LYS A 167 -7.03 21.15 -21.56
N ALA A 168 -8.11 20.39 -21.34
CA ALA A 168 -9.42 20.93 -20.98
C ALA A 168 -9.41 21.70 -19.65
N HIS A 169 -8.45 21.40 -18.75
CA HIS A 169 -8.38 21.97 -17.41
C HIS A 169 -7.34 23.10 -17.27
N GLN A 170 -6.77 23.57 -18.39
CA GLN A 170 -5.91 24.74 -18.37
C GLN A 170 -6.69 26.03 -18.10
N PRO A 171 -6.11 27.02 -17.37
CA PRO A 171 -4.83 26.96 -16.66
C PRO A 171 -4.94 26.20 -15.32
N PHE A 172 -3.87 25.50 -14.93
CA PHE A 172 -3.78 24.66 -13.72
C PHE A 172 -3.67 25.44 -12.39
N LYS A 173 -4.40 26.57 -12.26
CA LYS A 173 -4.42 27.37 -11.03
C LYS A 173 -4.97 26.52 -9.88
N LYS A 174 -4.25 26.48 -8.74
CA LYS A 174 -4.58 25.67 -7.55
C LYS A 174 -4.59 24.15 -7.78
N ALA A 175 -3.92 23.65 -8.83
CA ALA A 175 -3.77 22.21 -9.03
C ALA A 175 -3.06 21.55 -7.85
N ARG A 176 -3.51 20.35 -7.48
CA ARG A 176 -2.90 19.54 -6.42
C ARG A 176 -2.56 18.16 -6.96
N LEU A 177 -1.43 17.62 -6.54
CA LEU A 177 -1.04 16.27 -6.88
C LEU A 177 -1.32 15.35 -5.68
N VAL A 178 -1.99 14.24 -5.92
CA VAL A 178 -2.27 13.22 -4.90
C VAL A 178 -2.09 11.83 -5.48
N ARG A 179 -1.89 10.83 -4.62
CA ARG A 179 -2.02 9.42 -4.96
C ARG A 179 -3.35 8.89 -4.46
N VAL A 180 -4.08 8.22 -5.34
CA VAL A 180 -5.32 7.52 -5.01
C VAL A 180 -5.05 6.02 -5.14
N GLY A 181 -4.97 5.36 -3.99
CA GLY A 181 -4.75 3.92 -3.87
C GLY A 181 -6.05 3.15 -3.80
N HIS A 182 -6.18 2.12 -4.64
CA HIS A 182 -7.25 1.12 -4.57
C HIS A 182 -6.58 -0.21 -4.27
N TYR A 183 -6.87 -0.75 -3.08
CA TYR A 183 -6.16 -1.91 -2.55
C TYR A 183 -7.15 -3.01 -2.19
N SER A 184 -6.63 -4.23 -2.19
CA SER A 184 -7.27 -5.40 -1.64
C SER A 184 -6.29 -6.07 -0.69
N VAL A 185 -6.82 -6.61 0.39
CA VAL A 185 -6.04 -7.35 1.38
C VAL A 185 -6.37 -8.83 1.25
N ALA A 186 -5.35 -9.68 1.28
CA ALA A 186 -5.53 -11.13 1.25
C ALA A 186 -4.83 -11.80 2.45
N TRP A 187 -5.49 -12.78 3.05
CA TRP A 187 -5.01 -13.46 4.25
C TRP A 187 -5.37 -14.94 4.19
N ASN A 188 -4.70 -15.74 5.01
CA ASN A 188 -5.04 -17.15 5.16
C ASN A 188 -6.17 -17.30 6.18
N ASP A 189 -7.20 -18.06 5.84
CA ASP A 189 -8.10 -18.58 6.85
C ASP A 189 -7.43 -19.70 7.68
N GLY A 190 -8.14 -20.18 8.71
CA GLY A 190 -7.62 -21.23 9.58
C GLY A 190 -7.36 -22.57 8.89
N ASP A 191 -7.88 -22.76 7.67
CA ASP A 191 -7.68 -23.94 6.83
C ASP A 191 -6.55 -23.72 5.79
N GLY A 192 -5.92 -22.54 5.80
CA GLY A 192 -4.81 -22.18 4.90
C GLY A 192 -5.25 -21.72 3.50
N LEU A 193 -6.55 -21.53 3.27
CA LEU A 193 -7.08 -21.00 2.03
C LEU A 193 -6.99 -19.47 2.01
N LEU A 194 -6.71 -18.92 0.83
CA LEU A 194 -6.58 -17.48 0.66
C LEU A 194 -7.95 -16.82 0.55
N GLN A 195 -8.24 -15.94 1.50
CA GLN A 195 -9.39 -15.06 1.47
C GLN A 195 -8.96 -13.65 1.06
N ARG A 196 -9.86 -12.87 0.46
CA ARG A 196 -9.56 -11.51 0.00
C ARG A 196 -10.73 -10.56 0.30
N ALA A 197 -10.40 -9.33 0.71
CA ALA A 197 -11.35 -8.24 0.89
C ALA A 197 -10.86 -6.98 0.18
N GLN A 198 -11.80 -6.21 -0.37
CA GLN A 198 -11.50 -4.90 -0.94
C GLN A 198 -11.38 -3.85 0.18
N CYS A 199 -10.54 -2.85 -0.05
CA CYS A 199 -10.36 -1.72 0.85
C CYS A 199 -11.00 -0.46 0.28
N GLU A 200 -11.37 0.44 1.18
CA GLU A 200 -11.73 1.80 0.83
C GLU A 200 -10.55 2.52 0.14
N PRO A 201 -10.84 3.40 -0.84
CA PRO A 201 -9.80 4.13 -1.54
C PRO A 201 -9.06 5.08 -0.59
N VAL A 202 -7.74 5.10 -0.67
CA VAL A 202 -6.91 5.97 0.16
C VAL A 202 -6.32 7.09 -0.67
N ILE A 203 -6.53 8.33 -0.23
CA ILE A 203 -5.95 9.52 -0.88
C ILE A 203 -4.78 9.99 -0.04
N THR A 204 -3.60 10.00 -0.64
CA THR A 204 -2.37 10.41 0.04
C THR A 204 -1.69 11.55 -0.71
N PRO A 205 -1.30 12.65 -0.04
CA PRO A 205 -0.47 13.67 -0.65
C PRO A 205 0.85 13.08 -1.16
N VAL A 206 1.35 13.59 -2.29
CA VAL A 206 2.67 13.20 -2.78
C VAL A 206 3.75 13.65 -1.77
N GLY A 207 4.85 12.91 -1.68
CA GLY A 207 5.91 13.16 -0.69
C GLY A 207 5.74 12.44 0.65
N GLN A 208 4.67 11.63 0.78
CA GLN A 208 4.49 10.72 1.92
C GLN A 208 4.91 9.27 1.61
N LEU A 209 5.60 9.04 0.48
CA LEU A 209 6.06 7.72 0.09
C LEU A 209 6.92 7.06 1.19
N GLY A 210 6.68 5.78 1.44
CA GLY A 210 7.37 5.02 2.49
C GLY A 210 6.88 5.34 3.91
N LYS A 211 5.92 6.25 4.08
CA LYS A 211 5.24 6.41 5.37
C LYS A 211 4.21 5.29 5.55
N PRO A 212 3.97 4.87 6.81
CA PRO A 212 2.89 3.95 7.11
C PRO A 212 1.53 4.55 6.73
N VAL A 213 0.66 3.72 6.19
CA VAL A 213 -0.70 4.06 5.81
C VAL A 213 -1.64 2.98 6.32
N ILE A 214 -2.81 3.41 6.82
CA ILE A 214 -3.84 2.49 7.29
C ILE A 214 -4.85 2.31 6.18
N LEU A 215 -5.03 1.07 5.74
CA LEU A 215 -6.11 0.64 4.88
C LEU A 215 -7.29 0.21 5.73
N GLN A 216 -8.48 0.43 5.20
CA GLN A 216 -9.75 0.07 5.82
C GLN A 216 -10.48 -0.87 4.88
N THR A 217 -10.84 -2.08 5.32
CA THR A 217 -11.71 -2.95 4.52
C THR A 217 -13.10 -2.35 4.39
N CYS A 218 -13.73 -2.54 3.23
CA CYS A 218 -15.07 -1.99 2.95
C CYS A 218 -16.17 -2.57 3.85
N ASP A 219 -15.97 -3.78 4.36
CA ASP A 219 -16.91 -4.45 5.27
C ASP A 219 -16.71 -4.05 6.74
N HIS A 220 -15.63 -3.31 7.04
CA HIS A 220 -15.20 -2.96 8.39
C HIS A 220 -15.09 -4.15 9.36
N THR A 221 -14.85 -5.36 8.85
CA THR A 221 -14.73 -6.55 9.69
C THR A 221 -13.30 -7.05 9.78
N LYS A 222 -12.90 -7.52 10.97
CA LYS A 222 -11.66 -8.26 11.14
C LYS A 222 -11.95 -9.73 10.82
N PRO A 223 -11.22 -10.36 9.88
CA PRO A 223 -11.37 -11.79 9.65
C PRO A 223 -11.14 -12.59 10.93
N TRP A 224 -11.88 -13.67 11.13
CA TRP A 224 -11.82 -14.46 12.37
C TRP A 224 -10.42 -15.05 12.59
N ALA A 225 -9.81 -15.59 11.53
CA ALA A 225 -8.49 -16.20 11.54
C ALA A 225 -7.35 -15.19 11.67
N ALA A 226 -7.61 -13.91 11.42
CA ALA A 226 -6.60 -12.86 11.48
C ALA A 226 -6.38 -12.36 12.93
N TYR A 227 -5.13 -12.20 13.32
CA TYR A 227 -4.75 -11.61 14.59
C TYR A 227 -4.44 -10.12 14.43
N ALA A 228 -5.19 -9.26 15.11
CA ALA A 228 -4.91 -7.83 15.11
C ALA A 228 -3.87 -7.46 16.17
N VAL A 229 -2.72 -6.97 15.73
CA VAL A 229 -1.64 -6.53 16.61
C VAL A 229 -2.04 -5.25 17.37
N ARG A 230 -1.37 -5.04 18.49
CA ARG A 230 -1.63 -3.90 19.37
C ARG A 230 -0.57 -2.84 19.11
N ASN A 231 -1.03 -1.63 18.81
CA ASN A 231 -0.16 -0.48 18.68
C ASN A 231 0.09 0.16 20.07
N THR A 232 0.94 -0.46 20.89
CA THR A 232 1.22 0.05 22.24
C THR A 232 2.04 1.34 22.19
N PRO A 233 1.69 2.37 23.00
CA PRO A 233 2.44 3.64 23.06
C PRO A 233 3.72 3.55 23.89
N LEU A 234 3.93 2.44 24.63
CA LEU A 234 5.11 2.22 25.45
C LEU A 234 6.37 2.25 24.59
N LYS A 235 7.30 3.14 24.94
CA LYS A 235 8.64 3.16 24.35
C LYS A 235 9.36 1.90 24.80
N PHE A 236 9.90 1.17 23.84
CA PHE A 236 10.71 -0.01 24.12
C PHE A 236 12.17 0.39 24.09
N THR A 237 12.95 -0.16 25.00
CA THR A 237 14.39 -0.34 24.78
C THR A 237 14.51 -1.15 23.50
N LEU A 238 15.09 -0.55 22.45
CA LEU A 238 15.26 -1.20 21.15
C LEU A 238 16.03 -2.50 21.38
N SER A 239 15.33 -3.61 21.37
CA SER A 239 15.93 -4.94 21.48
C SER A 239 16.78 -5.13 20.24
N GLN A 240 18.05 -5.46 20.40
CA GLN A 240 18.93 -5.70 19.27
C GLN A 240 18.35 -6.78 18.36
N LYS A 241 17.72 -7.83 18.90
CA LYS A 241 17.08 -8.89 18.11
C LYS A 241 15.59 -8.61 17.87
N ILE A 242 15.19 -8.65 16.60
CA ILE A 242 13.82 -8.46 16.12
C ILE A 242 13.43 -9.60 15.17
N PHE A 243 12.13 -9.73 14.93
CA PHE A 243 11.55 -10.72 14.03
C PHE A 243 10.59 -10.05 13.06
N THR A 244 10.61 -10.48 11.81
CA THR A 244 9.59 -10.12 10.82
C THR A 244 8.86 -11.37 10.36
N VAL A 245 7.61 -11.19 9.95
CA VAL A 245 6.79 -12.24 9.39
C VAL A 245 6.50 -11.90 7.94
N LYS A 246 6.85 -12.84 7.04
CA LYS A 246 6.51 -12.79 5.63
C LYS A 246 5.50 -13.86 5.29
N MET A 247 4.41 -13.47 4.67
CA MET A 247 3.50 -14.34 3.96
C MET A 247 4.08 -14.66 2.58
N SER A 248 4.25 -15.95 2.29
CA SER A 248 4.74 -16.45 1.02
C SER A 248 3.57 -17.07 0.25
N THR A 249 3.43 -16.72 -1.02
CA THR A 249 2.45 -17.32 -1.92
C THR A 249 3.07 -18.53 -2.61
N GLY A 250 2.61 -19.73 -2.27
CA GLY A 250 2.96 -20.97 -2.98
C GLY A 250 1.81 -21.43 -3.89
N ASP A 251 2.09 -22.38 -4.78
CA ASP A 251 1.13 -22.86 -5.79
C ASP A 251 -0.11 -23.56 -5.21
N THR A 252 -0.04 -24.06 -3.97
CA THR A 252 -1.13 -24.84 -3.35
C THR A 252 -1.48 -24.42 -1.92
N LEU A 253 -0.51 -23.89 -1.16
CA LEU A 253 -0.74 -23.35 0.17
C LEU A 253 0.12 -22.12 0.43
N HIS A 254 -0.50 -21.11 1.03
CA HIS A 254 0.19 -19.93 1.52
C HIS A 254 0.78 -20.25 2.89
N HIS A 255 2.07 -20.00 3.08
CA HIS A 255 2.73 -20.22 4.36
C HIS A 255 3.38 -18.94 4.85
N THR A 256 3.56 -18.84 6.18
CA THR A 256 4.29 -17.74 6.79
C THR A 256 5.71 -18.16 7.10
N LEU A 257 6.65 -17.24 6.88
CA LEU A 257 8.06 -17.36 7.22
C LEU A 257 8.37 -16.32 8.28
N MET A 258 8.96 -16.77 9.39
CA MET A 258 9.43 -15.88 10.42
C MET A 258 10.95 -15.78 10.31
N VAL A 259 11.45 -14.56 10.19
CA VAL A 259 12.88 -14.29 9.99
C VAL A 259 13.37 -13.38 11.11
N SER A 260 14.47 -13.77 11.74
CA SER A 260 15.14 -12.96 12.75
C SER A 260 16.15 -12.02 12.12
N GLY A 261 16.32 -10.86 12.72
CA GLY A 261 17.32 -9.86 12.35
C GLY A 261 17.64 -8.97 13.53
N ASN A 262 18.43 -7.94 13.29
CA ASN A 262 18.79 -6.94 14.26
C ASN A 262 18.27 -5.55 13.91
N LEU A 263 18.02 -4.75 14.94
CA LEU A 263 17.58 -3.36 14.84
C LEU A 263 18.62 -2.42 15.45
N SER A 264 19.08 -1.45 14.66
CA SER A 264 19.96 -0.38 15.14
C SER A 264 19.19 0.68 15.93
N ALA A 265 19.92 1.54 16.65
CA ALA A 265 19.35 2.67 17.39
C ALA A 265 18.53 3.60 16.48
N ASP A 266 18.95 3.74 15.22
CA ASP A 266 18.30 4.59 14.20
C ASP A 266 17.13 3.89 13.49
N ARG A 267 16.64 2.76 14.03
CA ARG A 267 15.57 1.92 13.47
C ARG A 267 15.88 1.28 12.12
N HIS A 268 17.15 1.20 11.74
CA HIS A 268 17.57 0.43 10.57
C HIS A 268 17.63 -1.05 10.93
N HIS A 269 17.10 -1.89 10.04
CA HIS A 269 17.16 -3.34 10.21
C HIS A 269 18.13 -3.99 9.23
N ASP A 270 18.62 -5.17 9.58
CA ASP A 270 19.51 -5.98 8.73
C ASP A 270 18.79 -7.11 7.97
N PHE A 271 17.45 -7.17 8.01
CA PHE A 271 16.71 -8.21 7.30
C PHE A 271 17.05 -8.22 5.80
N PRO A 272 17.26 -9.39 5.18
CA PRO A 272 17.36 -9.48 3.73
C PRO A 272 16.04 -9.05 3.09
N ARG A 273 16.11 -8.16 2.08
CA ARG A 273 14.92 -7.61 1.40
C ARG A 273 13.95 -8.66 0.86
N LEU A 274 14.46 -9.83 0.47
CA LEU A 274 13.63 -10.95 0.01
C LEU A 274 12.68 -11.48 1.10
N PHE A 275 13.07 -11.36 2.37
CA PHE A 275 12.32 -11.87 3.52
C PHE A 275 11.61 -10.78 4.34
N ALA A 276 11.90 -9.52 4.05
CA ALA A 276 11.29 -8.36 4.68
C ALA A 276 10.79 -7.40 3.61
N PRO A 277 9.72 -7.75 2.87
CA PRO A 277 9.13 -6.81 1.92
C PRO A 277 8.43 -5.68 2.67
N ASP A 278 8.28 -4.55 1.99
CA ASP A 278 7.59 -3.37 2.49
C ASP A 278 6.19 -3.71 3.05
N GLY A 279 5.93 -3.21 4.25
CA GLY A 279 4.70 -3.44 5.01
C GLY A 279 4.70 -4.70 5.88
N ALA A 280 5.75 -5.52 5.83
CA ALA A 280 5.90 -6.67 6.73
C ALA A 280 5.92 -6.24 8.21
N PRO A 281 5.18 -6.89 9.11
CA PRO A 281 5.21 -6.55 10.52
C PRO A 281 6.56 -6.90 11.15
N VAL A 282 6.97 -6.09 12.12
CA VAL A 282 8.18 -6.29 12.91
C VAL A 282 7.82 -6.38 14.39
N PHE A 283 8.36 -7.40 15.03
CA PHE A 283 8.17 -7.71 16.43
C PHE A 283 9.50 -7.76 17.18
N THR A 284 9.48 -7.47 18.48
CA THR A 284 10.60 -7.78 19.37
C THR A 284 10.72 -9.29 19.58
N ASN A 285 11.85 -9.73 20.15
CA ASN A 285 12.03 -11.10 20.65
C ASN A 285 10.96 -11.55 21.67
N HIS A 286 10.28 -10.60 22.31
CA HIS A 286 9.18 -10.85 23.21
C HIS A 286 7.83 -10.68 22.53
N GLY A 287 7.71 -10.74 21.21
CA GLY A 287 6.42 -10.71 20.51
C GLY A 287 5.63 -9.41 20.62
N LYS A 288 6.31 -8.28 20.89
CA LYS A 288 5.67 -6.96 20.87
C LYS A 288 5.82 -6.33 19.51
N PHE A 289 4.72 -5.84 18.95
CA PHE A 289 4.71 -5.16 17.66
C PHE A 289 5.36 -3.77 17.77
N ILE A 290 6.34 -3.48 16.91
CA ILE A 290 7.10 -2.21 16.92
C ILE A 290 6.91 -1.38 15.66
N GLY A 291 6.41 -1.96 14.58
CA GLY A 291 6.17 -1.26 13.32
C GLY A 291 6.14 -2.19 12.12
N VAL A 292 6.15 -1.61 10.94
CA VAL A 292 6.26 -2.31 9.65
C VAL A 292 7.57 -1.94 8.96
N VAL A 293 8.06 -2.85 8.13
CA VAL A 293 9.21 -2.62 7.26
C VAL A 293 8.89 -1.55 6.23
N SER A 294 9.74 -0.53 6.15
CA SER A 294 9.73 0.50 5.11
C SER A 294 11.14 0.70 4.59
N LYS A 295 11.42 0.15 3.39
CA LYS A 295 12.76 0.08 2.81
C LYS A 295 13.73 -0.62 3.77
N ASP A 296 14.64 0.14 4.36
CA ASP A 296 15.68 -0.37 5.26
C ASP A 296 15.44 0.08 6.72
N GLN A 297 14.23 0.58 7.04
CA GLN A 297 13.84 1.09 8.35
C GLN A 297 12.53 0.49 8.86
N VAL A 298 12.34 0.52 10.19
CA VAL A 298 11.06 0.18 10.84
C VAL A 298 10.25 1.44 11.10
N SER A 299 9.07 1.52 10.48
CA SER A 299 8.16 2.67 10.56
C SER A 299 6.85 2.31 11.26
N LYS A 300 6.23 3.28 11.94
CA LYS A 300 5.04 3.08 12.76
C LYS A 300 4.05 4.22 12.60
#